data_AF-A0A9Q4PW78-F1
#
_entry.id   AF-A0A9Q4PW78-F1
#
_cell.length_a   1.000
_cell.length_b   1.000
_cell.length_c   1.000
_cell.angle_alpha   90.00
_cell.angle_beta   90.00
_cell.angle_gamma   90.00
#
_symmetry.space_group_name_H-M   'P 1'
#
loop_
_entity.id
_entity.type
_entity.pdbx_description
1 polymer ?
#
loop_
_entity_poly.entity_id
_entity_poly.type
_entity_poly.pdbx_seq_one_letter_code
_entity_poly.pdbx_strand_id
1 'polypeptide(L)'
;MDECSVLIGGKAGDGINVAGQTIARIFTTLGYYVYMYYDYPSLIRGGHNFSVIRASNHPIGTHRSGIDILLAMDLTTLRRHQNDCKRDALIIYNSDSVQSDVGSGIPLKRIVEKNGGSAVMENTVMIGALAFALGMEWEEFASVISHEMHKFTEKNLEIARDAFQMQEEKREVKRIHQSPGIILSGNEAVSLGLLSAGLNGYIAYPMSPSTGILHFMAAASGETGVQVFQPESEIAVVTMAEGMVYAGAKTAVGTSGGGFCLMTEALSMAGMAEIPITIVLAQRSGPSTGTPTYTAQSDLHFAIHAGHGEFPRFVFAPGDAQQAFEWAGHALSLSWQFQVPSILMTDRVLSEGVYTVDPEFLPAITPVSVPLWEGHDEYLRYRDTEDGISLYASPPLSGSVIKGNSKSHDERGISVDDGMQIASMTRKQMKKIPLMKEAVSRLNPVHVSGNHDSDMCLISWGSNAPLCREAANFVGIKSVQPIVMHPFPETEMLAATSRSRMTFLLEDNFSGQLADICEAHGIPVDIRLPRFDGRPFTLDQLIEDLWGLAE
;
A
#
# COMPACT_ATOMS: atom_id res chain seq x y z
N MET A 1 19.28 -20.25 10.07
CA MET A 1 19.14 -19.69 8.70
C MET A 1 19.04 -18.17 8.80
N ASP A 2 19.52 -17.44 7.79
CA ASP A 2 19.43 -15.97 7.73
C ASP A 2 18.10 -15.48 7.15
N GLU A 3 17.37 -16.37 6.46
CA GLU A 3 16.06 -16.13 5.86
C GLU A 3 15.19 -17.39 5.99
N CYS A 4 13.87 -17.24 6.15
CA CYS A 4 12.90 -18.34 6.21
C CYS A 4 11.58 -17.95 5.54
N SER A 5 11.07 -18.80 4.63
CA SER A 5 9.76 -18.63 4.00
C SER A 5 8.75 -19.66 4.51
N VAL A 6 7.66 -19.20 5.10
CA VAL A 6 6.56 -20.03 5.61
C VAL A 6 5.32 -19.81 4.77
N LEU A 7 4.71 -20.89 4.27
CA LEU A 7 3.40 -20.84 3.62
C LEU A 7 2.37 -21.53 4.51
N ILE A 8 1.26 -20.85 4.81
CA ILE A 8 0.06 -21.49 5.35
C ILE A 8 -1.08 -21.37 4.34
N GLY A 9 -1.76 -22.48 4.07
CA GLY A 9 -2.89 -22.50 3.14
C GLY A 9 -4.05 -23.34 3.63
N GLY A 10 -5.25 -22.99 3.16
CA GLY A 10 -6.50 -23.67 3.48
C GLY A 10 -7.68 -23.04 2.74
N LYS A 11 -8.89 -23.30 3.22
CA LYS A 11 -10.12 -22.80 2.58
C LYS A 11 -10.48 -21.41 3.09
N ALA A 12 -11.22 -20.64 2.29
CA ALA A 12 -11.83 -19.41 2.79
C ALA A 12 -12.74 -19.72 3.98
N GLY A 13 -12.44 -19.11 5.12
CA GLY A 13 -13.08 -19.36 6.41
C GLY A 13 -12.15 -19.96 7.47
N ASP A 14 -11.03 -20.55 7.07
CA ASP A 14 -10.08 -21.22 7.98
C ASP A 14 -9.14 -20.24 8.71
N GLY A 15 -9.36 -18.92 8.58
CA GLY A 15 -8.57 -17.92 9.29
C GLY A 15 -7.12 -17.76 8.80
N ILE A 16 -6.86 -18.04 7.52
CA ILE A 16 -5.51 -18.02 6.91
C ILE A 16 -4.81 -16.66 6.98
N ASN A 17 -5.52 -15.55 6.80
CA ASN A 17 -4.94 -14.22 6.91
C ASN A 17 -4.49 -13.92 8.36
N VAL A 18 -5.36 -14.17 9.34
CA VAL A 18 -5.04 -14.00 10.78
C VAL A 18 -3.87 -14.89 11.18
N ALA A 19 -3.84 -16.12 10.69
CA ALA A 19 -2.74 -17.04 10.95
C ALA A 19 -1.42 -16.52 10.36
N GLY A 20 -1.44 -16.00 9.13
CA GLY A 20 -0.27 -15.38 8.52
C GLY A 20 0.26 -14.20 9.34
N GLN A 21 -0.63 -13.32 9.82
CA GLN A 21 -0.24 -12.19 10.67
C GLN A 21 0.35 -12.65 12.02
N THR A 22 -0.22 -13.70 12.61
CA THR A 22 0.32 -14.29 13.85
C THR A 22 1.70 -14.92 13.61
N ILE A 23 1.91 -15.58 12.46
CA ILE A 23 3.21 -16.13 12.07
C ILE A 23 4.23 -14.99 11.84
N ALA A 24 3.81 -13.90 11.19
CA ALA A 24 4.63 -12.70 11.04
C ALA A 24 5.03 -12.14 12.41
N ARG A 25 4.10 -12.07 13.37
CA ARG A 25 4.39 -11.68 14.77
C ARG A 25 5.40 -12.60 15.44
N ILE A 26 5.26 -13.92 15.28
CA ILE A 26 6.24 -14.91 15.78
C ILE A 26 7.66 -14.56 15.31
N PHE A 27 7.84 -14.34 14.00
CA PHE A 27 9.16 -14.03 13.46
C PHE A 27 9.70 -12.67 13.94
N THR A 28 8.84 -11.65 14.09
CA THR A 28 9.29 -10.38 14.67
C THR A 28 9.72 -10.52 16.13
N THR A 29 9.05 -11.33 16.94
CA THR A 29 9.45 -11.65 18.32
C THR A 29 10.82 -12.35 18.37
N LEU A 30 11.12 -13.15 17.34
CA LEU A 30 12.44 -13.78 17.14
C LEU A 30 13.50 -12.82 16.58
N GLY A 31 13.14 -11.57 16.31
CA GLY A 31 14.02 -10.51 15.84
C GLY A 31 14.16 -10.42 14.32
N TYR A 32 13.27 -10.99 13.53
CA TYR A 32 13.34 -10.90 12.06
C TYR A 32 12.52 -9.72 11.51
N TYR A 33 12.97 -9.16 10.40
CA TYR A 33 12.09 -8.40 9.51
C TYR A 33 11.18 -9.37 8.79
N VAL A 34 9.91 -8.99 8.60
CA VAL A 34 8.91 -9.82 7.94
C VAL A 34 8.23 -9.08 6.80
N TYR A 35 7.94 -9.84 5.76
CA TYR A 35 6.98 -9.48 4.72
C TYR A 35 5.96 -10.61 4.59
N MET A 36 4.68 -10.27 4.55
CA MET A 36 3.61 -11.23 4.29
C MET A 36 2.78 -10.81 3.08
N TYR A 37 2.63 -11.75 2.16
CA TYR A 37 1.70 -11.70 1.04
C TYR A 37 0.51 -12.63 1.31
N TYR A 38 -0.70 -12.14 1.12
CA TYR A 38 -1.93 -12.91 1.27
C TYR A 38 -2.62 -13.07 -0.09
N ASP A 39 -2.92 -14.32 -0.45
CA ASP A 39 -3.55 -14.70 -1.70
C ASP A 39 -4.95 -15.28 -1.43
N TYR A 40 -5.94 -14.73 -2.11
CA TYR A 40 -7.32 -15.19 -2.00
C TYR A 40 -8.10 -14.90 -3.29
N PRO A 41 -9.01 -15.80 -3.69
CA PRO A 41 -9.93 -15.54 -4.78
C PRO A 41 -11.06 -14.62 -4.30
N SER A 42 -11.78 -14.01 -5.25
CA SER A 42 -13.00 -13.23 -5.00
C SER A 42 -14.20 -14.13 -4.61
N LEU A 43 -14.06 -14.93 -3.56
CA LEU A 43 -15.06 -15.86 -3.03
C LEU A 43 -15.15 -15.73 -1.50
N ILE A 44 -16.37 -15.64 -0.97
CA ILE A 44 -16.61 -15.52 0.47
C ILE A 44 -16.45 -16.87 1.19
N ARG A 45 -16.76 -17.98 0.53
CA ARG A 45 -16.63 -19.35 1.06
C ARG A 45 -16.10 -20.29 -0.01
N GLY A 46 -15.25 -21.24 0.41
CA GLY A 46 -14.56 -22.16 -0.50
C GLY A 46 -13.39 -21.50 -1.23
N GLY A 47 -12.84 -22.19 -2.22
CA GLY A 47 -11.58 -21.78 -2.84
C GLY A 47 -10.36 -22.11 -1.96
N HIS A 48 -9.20 -21.70 -2.44
CA HIS A 48 -7.91 -21.91 -1.80
C HIS A 48 -7.31 -20.55 -1.48
N ASN A 49 -7.05 -20.30 -0.20
CA ASN A 49 -6.41 -19.10 0.29
C ASN A 49 -5.06 -19.50 0.88
N PHE A 50 -4.05 -18.67 0.71
CA PHE A 50 -2.75 -18.90 1.33
C PHE A 50 -2.07 -17.60 1.70
N SER A 51 -1.22 -17.67 2.72
CA SER A 51 -0.34 -16.58 3.13
C SER A 51 1.10 -17.06 2.99
N VAL A 52 1.95 -16.27 2.37
CA VAL A 52 3.40 -16.47 2.32
C VAL A 52 4.04 -15.44 3.23
N ILE A 53 4.74 -15.90 4.25
CA ILE A 53 5.44 -15.08 5.23
C ILE A 53 6.93 -15.32 5.05
N ARG A 54 7.63 -14.29 4.62
CA ARG A 54 9.09 -14.28 4.51
C ARG A 54 9.66 -13.55 5.71
N ALA A 55 10.60 -14.16 6.39
CA ALA A 55 11.36 -13.59 7.49
C ALA A 55 12.84 -13.49 7.11
N SER A 56 13.48 -12.36 7.39
CA SER A 56 14.88 -12.09 7.06
C SER A 56 15.60 -11.30 8.14
N ASN A 57 16.92 -11.47 8.24
CA ASN A 57 17.79 -10.70 9.12
C ASN A 57 18.09 -9.27 8.62
N HIS A 58 17.57 -8.90 7.46
CA HIS A 58 17.66 -7.57 6.87
C HIS A 58 16.28 -7.12 6.34
N PRO A 59 16.05 -5.80 6.14
CA PRO A 59 14.78 -5.30 5.63
C PRO A 59 14.40 -5.92 4.29
N ILE A 60 13.15 -6.36 4.16
CA ILE A 60 12.57 -7.02 2.99
C ILE A 60 11.17 -6.49 2.71
N GLY A 61 10.71 -6.60 1.46
CA GLY A 61 9.37 -6.16 1.03
C GLY A 61 8.77 -7.02 -0.08
N THR A 62 9.24 -8.25 -0.23
CA THR A 62 8.75 -9.21 -1.24
C THR A 62 8.90 -10.65 -0.74
N HIS A 63 8.31 -11.61 -1.45
CA HIS A 63 8.35 -13.03 -1.16
C HIS A 63 9.23 -13.81 -2.17
N ARG A 64 9.68 -15.00 -1.75
CA ARG A 64 10.43 -15.97 -2.56
C ARG A 64 9.47 -17.00 -3.18
N SER A 65 9.92 -17.67 -4.24
CA SER A 65 9.26 -18.87 -4.77
C SER A 65 9.44 -20.08 -3.85
N GLY A 66 10.63 -20.24 -3.26
CA GLY A 66 10.97 -21.42 -2.46
C GLY A 66 10.42 -21.37 -1.03
N ILE A 67 9.72 -22.42 -0.60
CA ILE A 67 9.12 -22.53 0.73
C ILE A 67 10.01 -23.37 1.67
N ASP A 68 10.34 -22.84 2.84
CA ASP A 68 11.10 -23.55 3.90
C ASP A 68 10.19 -24.32 4.84
N ILE A 69 8.97 -23.81 5.10
CA ILE A 69 7.98 -24.46 5.97
C ILE A 69 6.59 -24.38 5.32
N LEU A 70 5.95 -25.52 5.08
CA LEU A 70 4.59 -25.60 4.56
C LEU A 70 3.61 -26.08 5.64
N LEU A 71 2.63 -25.24 5.96
CA LEU A 71 1.51 -25.54 6.86
C LEU A 71 0.25 -25.80 6.03
N ALA A 72 -0.04 -27.08 5.79
CA ALA A 72 -1.15 -27.52 4.94
C ALA A 72 -2.40 -27.87 5.77
N MET A 73 -3.37 -26.95 5.81
CA MET A 73 -4.65 -27.17 6.51
C MET A 73 -5.52 -28.24 5.83
N ASP A 74 -5.34 -28.43 4.51
CA ASP A 74 -6.09 -29.37 3.71
C ASP A 74 -5.25 -30.00 2.57
N LEU A 75 -5.84 -30.99 1.90
CA LEU A 75 -5.20 -31.70 0.79
C LEU A 75 -4.91 -30.78 -0.42
N THR A 76 -5.72 -29.74 -0.62
CA THR A 76 -5.55 -28.77 -1.70
C THR A 76 -4.24 -28.01 -1.53
N THR A 77 -3.98 -27.56 -0.31
CA THR A 77 -2.76 -26.82 0.06
C THR A 77 -1.53 -27.67 -0.18
N LEU A 78 -1.54 -28.92 0.32
CA LEU A 78 -0.41 -29.83 0.12
C LEU A 78 -0.15 -30.07 -1.38
N ARG A 79 -1.19 -30.42 -2.15
CA ARG A 79 -1.05 -30.70 -3.59
C ARG A 79 -0.55 -29.50 -4.40
N ARG A 80 -0.96 -28.29 -4.05
CA ARG A 80 -0.59 -27.07 -4.78
C ARG A 80 0.84 -26.63 -4.47
N HIS A 81 1.27 -26.75 -3.21
CA HIS A 81 2.48 -26.07 -2.75
C HIS A 81 3.63 -27.00 -2.33
N GLN A 82 3.42 -28.32 -2.26
CA GLN A 82 4.52 -29.25 -1.93
C GLN A 82 5.67 -29.18 -2.95
N ASN A 83 5.38 -28.84 -4.22
CA ASN A 83 6.40 -28.73 -5.26
C ASN A 83 7.14 -27.38 -5.23
N ASP A 84 6.58 -26.39 -4.53
CA ASP A 84 7.21 -25.09 -4.28
C ASP A 84 8.18 -25.17 -3.07
N CYS A 85 8.15 -26.29 -2.33
CA CYS A 85 8.99 -26.51 -1.15
C CYS A 85 10.44 -26.80 -1.54
N LYS A 86 11.37 -26.28 -0.74
CA LYS A 86 12.79 -26.67 -0.81
C LYS A 86 12.95 -28.15 -0.44
N ARG A 87 14.08 -28.75 -0.85
CA ARG A 87 14.34 -30.19 -0.66
C ARG A 87 14.32 -30.63 0.80
N ASP A 88 14.69 -29.75 1.72
CA ASP A 88 14.75 -29.96 3.17
C ASP A 88 13.64 -29.22 3.92
N ALA A 89 12.56 -28.83 3.23
CA ALA A 89 11.46 -28.10 3.83
C ALA A 89 10.74 -28.92 4.90
N LEU A 90 10.32 -28.24 5.97
CA LEU A 90 9.43 -28.80 6.98
C LEU A 90 8.00 -28.74 6.47
N ILE A 91 7.32 -29.88 6.40
CA ILE A 91 5.90 -29.93 6.00
C ILE A 91 5.08 -30.38 7.21
N ILE A 92 4.14 -29.54 7.65
CA ILE A 92 3.15 -29.89 8.68
C ILE A 92 1.79 -29.93 8.01
N TYR A 93 1.07 -31.04 8.12
CA TYR A 93 -0.22 -31.21 7.46
C TYR A 93 -1.31 -31.70 8.40
N ASN A 94 -2.57 -31.40 8.07
CA ASN A 94 -3.74 -31.85 8.81
C ASN A 94 -3.98 -33.36 8.63
N SER A 95 -3.58 -34.18 9.60
CA SER A 95 -3.70 -35.65 9.52
C SER A 95 -5.14 -36.17 9.66
N ASP A 96 -6.10 -35.31 10.01
CA ASP A 96 -7.52 -35.69 9.99
C ASP A 96 -8.11 -35.77 8.58
N SER A 97 -7.53 -35.05 7.61
CA SER A 97 -8.05 -34.95 6.25
C SER A 97 -7.04 -35.31 5.15
N VAL A 98 -5.76 -35.43 5.50
CA VAL A 98 -4.66 -35.70 4.57
C VAL A 98 -3.89 -36.92 5.03
N GLN A 99 -3.66 -37.85 4.09
CA GLN A 99 -2.69 -38.93 4.24
C GLN A 99 -1.50 -38.62 3.34
N SER A 100 -0.32 -38.52 3.94
CA SER A 100 0.94 -38.19 3.26
C SER A 100 2.07 -38.97 3.92
N ASP A 101 3.02 -39.44 3.11
CA ASP A 101 4.28 -40.00 3.59
C ASP A 101 5.38 -38.93 3.74
N VAL A 102 5.05 -37.69 3.36
CA VAL A 102 5.96 -36.53 3.39
C VAL A 102 5.46 -35.54 4.45
N GLY A 103 6.31 -35.25 5.43
CA GLY A 103 6.05 -34.29 6.51
C GLY A 103 5.51 -34.91 7.80
N SER A 104 5.17 -34.04 8.74
CA SER A 104 4.63 -34.33 10.07
C SER A 104 3.12 -34.08 10.11
N GLY A 105 2.34 -35.10 10.46
CA GLY A 105 0.87 -35.02 10.47
C GLY A 105 0.27 -34.68 11.84
N ILE A 106 -0.52 -33.61 11.94
CA ILE A 106 -1.18 -33.16 13.19
C ILE A 106 -2.70 -33.20 13.04
N PRO A 107 -3.44 -33.82 13.98
CA PRO A 107 -4.89 -33.96 13.89
C PRO A 107 -5.60 -32.68 14.38
N LEU A 108 -5.73 -31.69 13.49
CA LEU A 108 -6.23 -30.36 13.85
C LEU A 108 -7.62 -30.41 14.47
N LYS A 109 -8.54 -31.11 13.80
CA LYS A 109 -9.94 -31.17 14.21
C LYS A 109 -10.08 -31.86 15.56
N ARG A 110 -9.34 -32.95 15.81
CA ARG A 110 -9.39 -33.65 17.11
C ARG A 110 -8.89 -32.78 18.25
N ILE A 111 -7.82 -32.00 18.05
CA ILE A 111 -7.29 -31.08 19.07
C ILE A 111 -8.30 -29.97 19.35
N VAL A 112 -8.90 -29.39 18.32
CA VAL A 112 -9.93 -28.34 18.47
C VAL A 112 -11.16 -28.89 19.20
N GLU A 113 -11.68 -30.05 18.82
CA GLU A 113 -12.86 -30.67 19.44
C GLU A 113 -12.61 -31.06 20.91
N LYS A 114 -11.42 -31.60 21.24
CA LYS A 114 -11.00 -31.92 22.61
C LYS A 114 -11.10 -30.72 23.54
N ASN A 115 -10.74 -29.53 23.04
CA ASN A 115 -10.74 -28.27 23.80
C ASN A 115 -12.03 -27.44 23.61
N GLY A 116 -13.07 -28.01 22.98
CA GLY A 116 -14.34 -27.32 22.73
C GLY A 116 -14.21 -26.05 21.89
N GLY A 117 -13.23 -26.02 20.97
CA GLY A 117 -12.96 -24.92 20.04
C GLY A 117 -13.90 -24.91 18.84
N SER A 118 -13.84 -23.83 18.07
CA SER A 118 -14.52 -23.71 16.78
C SER A 118 -13.57 -24.07 15.64
N ALA A 119 -14.12 -24.48 14.48
CA ALA A 119 -13.32 -24.94 13.34
C ALA A 119 -12.24 -23.94 12.87
N VAL A 120 -12.48 -22.62 13.01
CA VAL A 120 -11.47 -21.61 12.64
C VAL A 120 -10.19 -21.74 13.47
N MET A 121 -10.27 -22.25 14.72
CA MET A 121 -9.13 -22.45 15.62
C MET A 121 -8.22 -23.62 15.21
N GLU A 122 -8.54 -24.34 14.13
CA GLU A 122 -7.59 -25.26 13.50
C GLU A 122 -6.32 -24.51 13.07
N ASN A 123 -6.42 -23.23 12.73
CA ASN A 123 -5.26 -22.39 12.45
C ASN A 123 -4.34 -22.22 13.67
N THR A 124 -4.90 -22.11 14.88
CA THR A 124 -4.18 -22.02 16.15
C THR A 124 -3.38 -23.30 16.42
N VAL A 125 -3.91 -24.47 16.03
CA VAL A 125 -3.17 -25.73 16.10
C VAL A 125 -1.92 -25.67 15.21
N MET A 126 -2.05 -25.26 13.95
CA MET A 126 -0.91 -25.13 13.04
C MET A 126 0.14 -24.13 13.53
N ILE A 127 -0.31 -23.00 14.09
CA ILE A 127 0.59 -21.99 14.67
C ILE A 127 1.33 -22.54 15.89
N GLY A 128 0.65 -23.29 16.76
CA GLY A 128 1.27 -23.93 17.93
C GLY A 128 2.34 -24.95 17.54
N ALA A 129 2.05 -25.76 16.52
CA ALA A 129 3.02 -26.70 15.96
C ALA A 129 4.23 -25.98 15.34
N LEU A 130 3.99 -24.90 14.58
CA LEU A 130 5.06 -24.07 14.02
C LEU A 130 5.94 -23.48 15.13
N ALA A 131 5.36 -22.92 16.19
CA ALA A 131 6.10 -22.29 17.27
C ALA A 131 7.08 -23.27 17.96
N PHE A 132 6.64 -24.51 18.20
CA PHE A 132 7.54 -25.56 18.68
C PHE A 132 8.63 -25.88 17.66
N ALA A 133 8.25 -26.03 16.38
CA ALA A 133 9.20 -26.36 15.33
C ALA A 133 10.29 -25.28 15.18
N LEU A 134 9.94 -24.01 15.39
CA LEU A 134 10.89 -22.89 15.40
C LEU A 134 11.75 -22.82 16.67
N GLY A 135 11.51 -23.68 17.65
CA GLY A 135 12.26 -23.73 18.91
C GLY A 135 11.95 -22.58 19.87
N MET A 136 10.75 -22.01 19.79
CA MET A 136 10.31 -20.99 20.75
C MET A 136 10.10 -21.60 22.15
N GLU A 137 10.22 -20.77 23.18
CA GLU A 137 9.77 -21.14 24.53
C GLU A 137 8.27 -20.90 24.68
N TRP A 138 7.59 -21.71 25.49
CA TRP A 138 6.13 -21.67 25.64
C TRP A 138 5.63 -20.31 26.12
N GLU A 139 6.30 -19.72 27.11
CA GLU A 139 5.89 -18.44 27.70
C GLU A 139 5.93 -17.28 26.69
N GLU A 140 6.96 -17.26 25.84
CA GLU A 140 7.10 -16.27 24.76
C GLU A 140 6.01 -16.46 23.71
N PHE A 141 5.77 -17.71 23.29
CA PHE A 141 4.72 -18.01 22.32
C PHE A 141 3.31 -17.72 22.87
N ALA A 142 3.03 -18.04 24.14
CA ALA A 142 1.77 -17.74 24.80
C ALA A 142 1.48 -16.23 24.86
N SER A 143 2.53 -15.40 25.02
CA SER A 143 2.41 -13.94 24.94
C SER A 143 1.98 -13.50 23.52
N VAL A 144 2.53 -14.10 22.47
CA VAL A 144 2.15 -13.81 21.08
C VAL A 144 0.68 -14.15 20.82
N ILE A 145 0.22 -15.35 21.21
CA ILE A 145 -1.18 -15.75 21.06
C ILE A 145 -2.12 -14.83 21.84
N SER A 146 -1.73 -14.42 23.05
CA SER A 146 -2.56 -13.51 23.87
C SER A 146 -2.70 -12.13 23.24
N HIS A 147 -1.65 -11.66 22.56
CA HIS A 147 -1.65 -10.38 21.85
C HIS A 147 -2.43 -10.44 20.53
N GLU A 148 -2.29 -11.49 19.72
CA GLU A 148 -2.90 -11.53 18.38
C GLU A 148 -4.35 -12.06 18.41
N MET A 149 -4.70 -12.89 19.39
CA MET A 149 -6.00 -13.58 19.46
C MET A 149 -6.81 -13.16 20.69
N HIS A 150 -7.30 -11.91 20.68
CA HIS A 150 -8.11 -11.34 21.78
C HIS A 150 -9.48 -12.02 22.00
N LYS A 151 -10.02 -12.69 20.98
CA LYS A 151 -11.29 -13.43 21.10
C LYS A 151 -10.99 -14.85 21.55
N PHE A 152 -11.63 -15.28 22.64
CA PHE A 152 -11.47 -16.62 23.21
C PHE A 152 -10.00 -16.98 23.53
N THR A 153 -9.23 -16.02 24.07
CA THR A 153 -7.78 -16.15 24.30
C THR A 153 -7.39 -17.40 25.09
N GLU A 154 -8.05 -17.67 26.21
CA GLU A 154 -7.76 -18.85 27.04
C GLU A 154 -7.89 -20.16 26.24
N LYS A 155 -8.93 -20.27 25.42
CA LYS A 155 -9.16 -21.45 24.58
C LYS A 155 -8.12 -21.59 23.48
N ASN A 156 -7.72 -20.48 22.86
CA ASN A 156 -6.62 -20.48 21.89
C ASN A 156 -5.31 -20.93 22.54
N LEU A 157 -5.03 -20.52 23.78
CA LEU A 157 -3.84 -20.97 24.52
C LEU A 157 -3.88 -22.47 24.80
N GLU A 158 -5.02 -23.04 25.23
CA GLU A 158 -5.16 -24.48 25.46
C GLU A 158 -4.92 -25.29 24.17
N ILE A 159 -5.56 -24.88 23.07
CA ILE A 159 -5.42 -25.51 21.75
C ILE A 159 -3.98 -25.42 21.24
N ALA A 160 -3.38 -24.23 21.34
CA ALA A 160 -1.99 -24.01 20.93
C ALA A 160 -1.02 -24.86 21.76
N ARG A 161 -1.28 -25.06 23.06
CA ARG A 161 -0.44 -25.86 23.95
C ARG A 161 -0.43 -27.32 23.58
N ASP A 162 -1.60 -27.90 23.32
CA ASP A 162 -1.72 -29.29 22.88
C ASP A 162 -0.93 -29.52 21.58
N ALA A 163 -1.03 -28.61 20.62
CA ALA A 163 -0.30 -28.68 19.36
C ALA A 163 1.22 -28.53 19.55
N PHE A 164 1.63 -27.57 20.38
CA PHE A 164 3.02 -27.28 20.72
C PHE A 164 3.72 -28.49 21.37
N GLN A 165 3.00 -29.25 22.19
CA GLN A 165 3.54 -30.47 22.85
C GLN A 165 3.54 -31.71 21.95
N MET A 166 2.72 -31.71 20.89
CA MET A 166 2.58 -32.85 19.97
C MET A 166 3.60 -32.81 18.83
N GLN A 167 4.06 -31.62 18.44
CA GLN A 167 5.09 -31.48 17.41
C GLN A 167 6.44 -31.99 17.94
N GLU A 168 7.15 -32.79 17.14
CA GLU A 168 8.47 -33.33 17.50
C GLU A 168 9.60 -32.76 16.62
N GLU A 169 9.29 -32.50 15.34
CA GLU A 169 10.27 -32.03 14.37
C GLU A 169 10.57 -30.53 14.55
N LYS A 170 11.86 -30.19 14.58
CA LYS A 170 12.38 -28.83 14.73
C LYS A 170 13.09 -28.37 13.46
N ARG A 171 13.04 -27.06 13.22
CA ARG A 171 13.76 -26.34 12.18
C ARG A 171 14.67 -25.32 12.84
N GLU A 172 15.95 -25.32 12.49
CA GLU A 172 16.94 -24.41 13.11
C GLU A 172 16.75 -22.97 12.62
N VAL A 173 16.00 -22.17 13.40
CA VAL A 173 15.89 -20.72 13.21
C VAL A 173 16.64 -20.03 14.35
N LYS A 174 17.63 -19.19 14.00
CA LYS A 174 18.44 -18.50 15.00
C LYS A 174 17.67 -17.30 15.52
N ARG A 175 17.70 -17.04 16.82
CA ARG A 175 17.21 -15.76 17.36
C ARG A 175 18.15 -14.63 16.92
N ILE A 176 17.59 -13.51 16.50
CA ILE A 176 18.34 -12.31 16.16
C ILE A 176 18.11 -11.26 17.23
N HIS A 177 19.19 -10.66 17.74
CA HIS A 177 19.12 -9.63 18.78
C HIS A 177 19.01 -8.24 18.16
N GLN A 178 17.89 -7.97 17.49
CA GLN A 178 17.53 -6.66 16.96
C GLN A 178 16.13 -6.25 17.43
N SER A 179 15.82 -4.96 17.34
CA SER A 179 14.51 -4.45 17.77
C SER A 179 13.41 -5.08 16.91
N PRO A 180 12.35 -5.63 17.53
CA PRO A 180 11.19 -6.08 16.79
C PRO A 180 10.50 -4.84 16.23
N GLY A 181 10.67 -4.58 14.94
CA GLY A 181 9.92 -3.51 14.29
C GLY A 181 8.41 -3.76 14.43
N ILE A 182 7.62 -2.74 14.17
CA ILE A 182 6.17 -2.84 14.20
C ILE A 182 5.67 -3.47 12.91
N ILE A 183 4.64 -4.29 13.03
CA ILE A 183 4.01 -4.92 11.88
C ILE A 183 2.83 -4.05 11.47
N LEU A 184 2.81 -3.63 10.21
CA LEU A 184 1.72 -2.85 9.63
C LEU A 184 1.41 -3.34 8.22
N SER A 185 0.12 -3.36 7.88
CA SER A 185 -0.30 -3.39 6.49
C SER A 185 -0.08 -2.04 5.81
N GLY A 186 0.01 -2.01 4.47
CA GLY A 186 0.10 -0.74 3.75
C GLY A 186 -1.13 0.15 3.96
N ASN A 187 -2.34 -0.43 4.07
CA ASN A 187 -3.55 0.34 4.39
C ASN A 187 -3.50 0.99 5.78
N GLU A 188 -2.97 0.29 6.79
CA GLU A 188 -2.77 0.86 8.14
C GLU A 188 -1.72 1.98 8.09
N ALA A 189 -0.64 1.78 7.34
CA ALA A 189 0.40 2.79 7.16
C ALA A 189 -0.12 4.06 6.48
N VAL A 190 -0.88 3.94 5.38
CA VAL A 190 -1.58 5.07 4.74
C VAL A 190 -2.47 5.79 5.76
N SER A 191 -3.22 5.03 6.56
CA SER A 191 -4.13 5.61 7.55
C SER A 191 -3.40 6.43 8.61
N LEU A 192 -2.33 5.86 9.17
CA LEU A 192 -1.45 6.55 10.12
C LEU A 192 -0.80 7.80 9.51
N GLY A 193 -0.38 7.73 8.25
CA GLY A 193 0.21 8.85 7.52
C GLY A 193 -0.75 10.03 7.37
N LEU A 194 -1.99 9.76 6.94
CA LEU A 194 -3.04 10.78 6.85
C LEU A 194 -3.36 11.39 8.22
N LEU A 195 -3.51 10.56 9.25
CA LEU A 195 -3.77 11.01 10.62
C LEU A 195 -2.63 11.88 11.15
N SER A 196 -1.37 11.54 10.85
CA SER A 196 -0.19 12.31 11.25
C SER A 196 -0.15 13.72 10.65
N ALA A 197 -0.80 13.92 9.50
CA ALA A 197 -0.97 15.20 8.83
C ALA A 197 -2.24 15.96 9.28
N GLY A 198 -2.94 15.45 10.30
CA GLY A 198 -4.10 16.09 10.92
C GLY A 198 -5.40 15.92 10.13
N LEU A 199 -5.61 14.77 9.51
CA LEU A 199 -6.86 14.42 8.83
C LEU A 199 -8.08 14.65 9.74
N ASN A 200 -9.11 15.32 9.22
CA ASN A 200 -10.36 15.58 9.93
C ASN A 200 -11.49 14.63 9.50
N GLY A 201 -11.51 14.22 8.23
CA GLY A 201 -12.55 13.36 7.68
C GLY A 201 -12.02 12.31 6.72
N TYR A 202 -12.56 11.09 6.81
CA TYR A 202 -12.36 10.02 5.84
C TYR A 202 -13.71 9.52 5.32
N ILE A 203 -13.90 9.53 4.00
CA ILE A 203 -15.15 9.07 3.37
C ILE A 203 -14.81 7.97 2.37
N ALA A 204 -15.49 6.83 2.44
CA ALA A 204 -15.26 5.75 1.48
C ALA A 204 -16.51 4.90 1.26
N TYR A 205 -16.68 4.44 0.02
CA TYR A 205 -17.56 3.33 -0.32
C TYR A 205 -16.69 2.06 -0.35
N PRO A 206 -17.08 0.94 0.29
CA PRO A 206 -16.22 -0.23 0.39
C PRO A 206 -15.88 -0.81 -0.98
N MET A 207 -14.59 -0.80 -1.33
CA MET A 207 -14.09 -1.43 -2.55
C MET A 207 -12.67 -1.96 -2.31
N SER A 208 -12.48 -3.28 -2.52
CA SER A 208 -11.15 -3.89 -2.40
C SER A 208 -10.16 -3.27 -3.38
N PRO A 209 -8.90 -3.03 -2.98
CA PRO A 209 -8.28 -3.34 -1.69
C PRO A 209 -8.24 -2.16 -0.68
N SER A 210 -8.94 -1.04 -0.94
CA SER A 210 -8.87 0.15 -0.06
C SER A 210 -9.74 0.06 1.21
N THR A 211 -10.64 -0.91 1.30
CA THR A 211 -11.56 -1.09 2.44
C THR A 211 -10.86 -1.21 3.80
N GLY A 212 -9.62 -1.71 3.84
CA GLY A 212 -8.83 -1.78 5.08
C GLY A 212 -8.62 -0.42 5.75
N ILE A 213 -8.49 0.66 4.95
CA ILE A 213 -8.36 2.04 5.44
C ILE A 213 -9.66 2.47 6.14
N LEU A 214 -10.83 2.15 5.57
CA LEU A 214 -12.13 2.46 6.19
C LEU A 214 -12.28 1.79 7.55
N HIS A 215 -11.91 0.50 7.65
CA HIS A 215 -11.96 -0.24 8.91
C HIS A 215 -11.02 0.35 9.96
N PHE A 216 -9.79 0.68 9.58
CA PHE A 216 -8.82 1.30 10.48
C PHE A 216 -9.32 2.66 10.98
N MET A 217 -9.74 3.54 10.07
CA MET A 217 -10.23 4.88 10.43
C MET A 217 -11.46 4.80 11.34
N ALA A 218 -12.38 3.87 11.08
CA ALA A 218 -13.56 3.66 11.92
C ALA A 218 -13.19 3.17 13.33
N ALA A 219 -12.16 2.32 13.46
CA ALA A 219 -11.67 1.88 14.76
C ALA A 219 -10.94 3.02 15.51
N ALA A 220 -10.17 3.83 14.79
CA ALA A 220 -9.37 4.92 15.35
C ALA A 220 -10.19 6.21 15.62
N SER A 221 -11.44 6.30 15.14
CA SER A 221 -12.23 7.55 15.19
C SER A 221 -12.49 8.06 16.60
N GLY A 222 -12.66 7.14 17.58
CA GLY A 222 -12.87 7.50 18.97
C GLY A 222 -11.65 8.13 19.64
N GLU A 223 -10.44 7.72 19.24
CA GLU A 223 -9.18 8.19 19.82
C GLU A 223 -8.64 9.44 19.12
N THR A 224 -8.84 9.53 17.80
CA THR A 224 -8.26 10.58 16.96
C THR A 224 -9.22 11.74 16.67
N GLY A 225 -10.54 11.52 16.83
CA GLY A 225 -11.58 12.48 16.47
C GLY A 225 -11.87 12.59 14.97
N VAL A 226 -11.21 11.79 14.12
CA VAL A 226 -11.49 11.76 12.67
C VAL A 226 -12.94 11.33 12.43
N GLN A 227 -13.64 12.05 11.57
CA GLN A 227 -15.00 11.70 11.17
C GLN A 227 -14.96 10.69 10.02
N VAL A 228 -15.72 9.60 10.15
CA VAL A 228 -15.71 8.51 9.15
C VAL A 228 -17.12 8.30 8.62
N PHE A 229 -17.26 8.36 7.30
CA PHE A 229 -18.55 8.20 6.63
C PHE A 229 -18.50 7.13 5.54
N GLN A 230 -19.57 6.33 5.47
CA GLN A 230 -19.80 5.35 4.42
C GLN A 230 -21.10 5.70 3.67
N PRO A 231 -21.02 6.45 2.56
CA PRO A 231 -22.19 6.79 1.76
C PRO A 231 -22.56 5.65 0.78
N GLU A 232 -23.54 5.89 -0.07
CA GLU A 232 -24.17 4.90 -0.96
C GLU A 232 -23.42 4.61 -2.26
N SER A 233 -22.50 5.49 -2.68
CA SER A 233 -21.74 5.36 -3.94
C SER A 233 -20.47 6.22 -3.94
N GLU A 234 -19.53 5.96 -4.86
CA GLU A 234 -18.32 6.76 -5.02
C GLU A 234 -18.59 8.21 -5.47
N ILE A 235 -19.71 8.47 -6.15
CA ILE A 235 -20.16 9.84 -6.46
C ILE A 235 -20.50 10.58 -5.16
N ALA A 236 -21.24 9.93 -4.26
CA ALA A 236 -21.56 10.48 -2.95
C ALA A 236 -20.29 10.65 -2.09
N VAL A 237 -19.34 9.72 -2.16
CA VAL A 237 -18.04 9.84 -1.47
C VAL A 237 -17.32 11.14 -1.81
N VAL A 238 -17.06 11.38 -3.09
CA VAL A 238 -16.23 12.52 -3.51
C VAL A 238 -16.97 13.85 -3.31
N THR A 239 -18.27 13.90 -3.59
CA THR A 239 -19.06 15.13 -3.42
C THR A 239 -19.27 15.51 -1.96
N MET A 240 -19.47 14.54 -1.06
CA MET A 240 -19.47 14.79 0.39
C MET A 240 -18.10 15.27 0.87
N ALA A 241 -17.02 14.69 0.35
CA ALA A 241 -15.66 15.08 0.72
C ALA A 241 -15.36 16.53 0.31
N GLU A 242 -15.73 16.94 -0.91
CA GLU A 242 -15.60 18.34 -1.34
C GLU A 242 -16.39 19.30 -0.44
N GLY A 243 -17.58 18.91 0.01
CA GLY A 243 -18.35 19.67 0.99
C GLY A 243 -17.65 19.81 2.34
N MET A 244 -16.99 18.75 2.82
CA MET A 244 -16.17 18.81 4.05
C MET A 244 -14.94 19.70 3.87
N VAL A 245 -14.24 19.60 2.74
CA VAL A 245 -13.09 20.46 2.42
C VAL A 245 -13.49 21.92 2.32
N TYR A 246 -14.63 22.21 1.68
CA TYR A 246 -15.21 23.55 1.63
C TYR A 246 -15.49 24.11 3.05
N ALA A 247 -15.91 23.27 3.99
CA ALA A 247 -16.08 23.62 5.40
C ALA A 247 -14.76 23.73 6.20
N GLY A 248 -13.61 23.52 5.56
CA GLY A 248 -12.28 23.66 6.16
C GLY A 248 -11.74 22.37 6.79
N ALA A 249 -12.40 21.23 6.59
CA ALA A 249 -11.93 19.94 7.10
C ALA A 249 -10.95 19.29 6.12
N LYS A 250 -9.76 18.92 6.59
CA LYS A 250 -8.81 18.08 5.84
C LYS A 250 -9.44 16.72 5.60
N THR A 251 -9.76 16.43 4.35
CA THR A 251 -10.52 15.23 3.99
C THR A 251 -9.79 14.39 2.95
N ALA A 252 -9.80 13.08 3.20
CA ALA A 252 -9.31 12.08 2.27
C ALA A 252 -10.42 11.07 1.95
N VAL A 253 -10.31 10.44 0.79
CA VAL A 253 -11.22 9.37 0.36
C VAL A 253 -10.44 8.16 -0.12
N GLY A 254 -11.02 6.97 0.00
CA GLY A 254 -10.42 5.73 -0.54
C GLY A 254 -11.28 5.08 -1.60
N THR A 255 -10.63 4.59 -2.65
CA THR A 255 -11.28 3.94 -3.80
C THR A 255 -10.30 3.03 -4.54
N SER A 256 -10.68 2.59 -5.74
CA SER A 256 -9.95 1.75 -6.69
C SER A 256 -10.42 2.15 -8.10
N GLY A 257 -9.83 1.59 -9.17
CA GLY A 257 -10.00 2.10 -10.55
C GLY A 257 -11.46 2.34 -10.98
N GLY A 258 -12.37 1.38 -10.72
CA GLY A 258 -13.80 1.52 -11.07
C GLY A 258 -14.51 2.66 -10.34
N GLY A 259 -14.26 2.80 -9.04
CA GLY A 259 -14.82 3.89 -8.24
C GLY A 259 -14.19 5.24 -8.55
N PHE A 260 -12.88 5.28 -8.83
CA PHE A 260 -12.20 6.49 -9.27
C PHE A 260 -12.76 7.02 -10.60
N CYS A 261 -13.14 6.12 -11.52
CA CYS A 261 -13.89 6.47 -12.74
C CYS A 261 -15.17 7.27 -12.45
N LEU A 262 -15.92 6.89 -11.41
CA LEU A 262 -17.14 7.59 -10.99
C LEU A 262 -16.85 8.95 -10.33
N MET A 263 -15.63 9.16 -9.81
CA MET A 263 -15.24 10.42 -9.14
C MET A 263 -14.73 11.49 -10.11
N THR A 264 -14.47 11.15 -11.38
CA THR A 264 -13.74 12.04 -12.32
C THR A 264 -14.42 13.37 -12.63
N GLU A 265 -15.76 13.42 -12.61
CA GLU A 265 -16.50 14.68 -12.77
C GLU A 265 -16.25 15.62 -11.59
N ALA A 266 -16.39 15.13 -10.37
CA ALA A 266 -16.10 15.88 -9.15
C ALA A 266 -14.61 16.27 -9.09
N LEU A 267 -13.68 15.38 -9.46
CA LEU A 267 -12.26 15.73 -9.57
C LEU A 267 -12.00 16.94 -10.47
N SER A 268 -12.77 17.08 -11.56
CA SER A 268 -12.70 18.26 -12.45
C SER A 268 -13.20 19.51 -11.73
N MET A 269 -14.28 19.39 -10.95
CA MET A 269 -14.77 20.46 -10.07
C MET A 269 -13.75 20.82 -8.99
N ALA A 270 -13.10 19.86 -8.34
CA ALA A 270 -12.06 20.11 -7.36
C ALA A 270 -10.86 20.87 -7.95
N GLY A 271 -10.46 20.51 -9.18
CA GLY A 271 -9.48 21.27 -9.94
C GLY A 271 -9.92 22.71 -10.19
N MET A 272 -11.15 22.89 -10.69
CA MET A 272 -11.67 24.20 -11.04
C MET A 272 -11.86 25.11 -9.81
N ALA A 273 -12.42 24.58 -8.74
CA ALA A 273 -12.73 25.29 -7.51
C ALA A 273 -11.56 25.34 -6.51
N GLU A 274 -10.38 24.84 -6.90
CA GLU A 274 -9.17 24.76 -6.07
C GLU A 274 -9.41 24.07 -4.72
N ILE A 275 -10.13 22.94 -4.72
CA ILE A 275 -10.50 22.17 -3.52
C ILE A 275 -9.39 21.15 -3.21
N PRO A 276 -8.67 21.26 -2.07
CA PRO A 276 -7.63 20.32 -1.67
C PRO A 276 -8.20 19.02 -1.10
N ILE A 277 -8.47 18.05 -1.99
CA ILE A 277 -8.90 16.70 -1.62
C ILE A 277 -7.78 15.68 -1.91
N THR A 278 -7.60 14.73 -0.98
CA THR A 278 -6.68 13.60 -1.14
C THR A 278 -7.44 12.32 -1.47
N ILE A 279 -7.09 11.66 -2.57
CA ILE A 279 -7.73 10.44 -3.03
C ILE A 279 -6.71 9.29 -2.94
N VAL A 280 -7.02 8.26 -2.16
CA VAL A 280 -6.26 7.01 -2.16
C VAL A 280 -6.83 6.10 -3.26
N LEU A 281 -6.07 5.94 -4.34
CA LEU A 281 -6.39 5.08 -5.48
C LEU A 281 -5.67 3.73 -5.28
N ALA A 282 -6.36 2.77 -4.66
CA ALA A 282 -5.80 1.44 -4.44
C ALA A 282 -6.04 0.56 -5.68
N GLN A 283 -5.04 0.49 -6.55
CA GLN A 283 -5.13 -0.20 -7.84
C GLN A 283 -5.34 -1.71 -7.67
N ARG A 284 -6.08 -2.29 -8.61
CA ARG A 284 -6.33 -3.72 -8.75
C ARG A 284 -6.48 -4.06 -10.23
N SER A 285 -6.45 -5.34 -10.58
CA SER A 285 -6.57 -5.75 -11.99
C SER A 285 -7.87 -5.26 -12.61
N GLY A 286 -7.79 -4.37 -13.60
CA GLY A 286 -8.87 -3.98 -14.51
C GLY A 286 -8.81 -4.72 -15.86
N PRO A 287 -9.51 -4.24 -16.91
CA PRO A 287 -10.47 -3.14 -16.90
C PRO A 287 -11.83 -3.53 -16.27
N SER A 288 -12.70 -2.54 -16.05
CA SER A 288 -14.02 -2.73 -15.43
C SER A 288 -13.89 -3.38 -14.04
N THR A 289 -14.70 -4.39 -13.72
CA THR A 289 -14.56 -5.16 -12.47
C THR A 289 -13.21 -5.86 -12.37
N GLY A 290 -12.70 -6.32 -13.53
CA GLY A 290 -11.46 -7.10 -13.66
C GLY A 290 -11.36 -8.23 -12.62
N THR A 291 -10.25 -8.28 -11.89
CA THR A 291 -10.04 -9.25 -10.81
C THR A 291 -9.81 -8.52 -9.48
N PRO A 292 -10.88 -8.28 -8.68
CA PRO A 292 -10.83 -7.38 -7.52
C PRO A 292 -9.80 -7.72 -6.44
N THR A 293 -9.42 -9.00 -6.36
CA THR A 293 -8.52 -9.53 -5.33
C THR A 293 -7.09 -9.66 -5.82
N TYR A 294 -6.74 -9.16 -7.01
CA TYR A 294 -5.41 -9.29 -7.61
C TYR A 294 -4.82 -7.94 -7.99
N THR A 295 -3.49 -7.91 -8.07
CA THR A 295 -2.74 -6.65 -8.25
C THR A 295 -2.67 -6.23 -9.70
N ALA A 296 -2.55 -4.93 -9.92
CA ALA A 296 -2.13 -4.35 -11.19
C ALA A 296 -1.67 -2.92 -10.94
N GLN A 297 -0.87 -2.41 -11.85
CA GLN A 297 -0.40 -1.04 -11.90
C GLN A 297 -0.86 -0.39 -13.21
N SER A 298 -2.14 -0.53 -13.53
CA SER A 298 -2.72 -0.17 -14.82
C SER A 298 -3.45 1.18 -14.85
N ASP A 299 -3.44 1.94 -13.76
CA ASP A 299 -4.24 3.16 -13.62
C ASP A 299 -3.38 4.44 -13.63
N LEU A 300 -2.07 4.38 -13.92
CA LEU A 300 -1.16 5.53 -13.85
C LEU A 300 -1.55 6.66 -14.81
N HIS A 301 -1.66 6.38 -16.11
CA HIS A 301 -2.14 7.36 -17.09
C HIS A 301 -3.53 7.85 -16.74
N PHE A 302 -4.39 6.96 -16.23
CA PHE A 302 -5.73 7.35 -15.81
C PHE A 302 -5.67 8.36 -14.65
N ALA A 303 -4.87 8.11 -13.60
CA ALA A 303 -4.69 9.02 -12.48
C ALA A 303 -4.10 10.38 -12.91
N ILE A 304 -3.15 10.39 -13.85
CA ILE A 304 -2.51 11.62 -14.34
C ILE A 304 -3.46 12.45 -15.21
N HIS A 305 -4.30 11.80 -16.02
CA HIS A 305 -5.15 12.46 -17.02
C HIS A 305 -6.65 12.49 -16.66
N ALA A 306 -7.05 12.02 -15.48
CA ALA A 306 -8.44 12.01 -15.05
C ALA A 306 -9.02 13.42 -14.89
N GLY A 307 -10.29 13.56 -15.29
CA GLY A 307 -11.04 14.81 -15.28
C GLY A 307 -10.98 15.54 -16.63
N HIS A 308 -12.04 16.28 -16.94
CA HIS A 308 -12.10 17.07 -18.17
C HIS A 308 -11.48 18.46 -17.95
N GLY A 309 -10.76 18.96 -18.96
CA GLY A 309 -10.01 20.22 -18.85
C GLY A 309 -8.62 20.03 -18.23
N GLU A 310 -7.92 21.15 -18.05
CA GLU A 310 -6.55 21.18 -17.51
C GLU A 310 -6.55 21.80 -16.12
N PHE A 311 -6.00 21.08 -15.14
CA PHE A 311 -5.80 21.58 -13.79
C PHE A 311 -4.60 20.88 -13.14
N PRO A 312 -3.85 21.58 -12.27
CA PRO A 312 -2.77 20.98 -11.52
C PRO A 312 -3.29 19.93 -10.53
N ARG A 313 -2.52 18.86 -10.35
CA ARG A 313 -2.77 17.81 -9.35
C ARG A 313 -1.44 17.19 -8.91
N PHE A 314 -1.46 16.45 -7.81
CA PHE A 314 -0.36 15.58 -7.43
C PHE A 314 -0.71 14.12 -7.63
N VAL A 315 0.27 13.30 -8.04
CA VAL A 315 0.17 11.84 -8.10
C VAL A 315 1.43 11.24 -7.50
N PHE A 316 1.25 10.36 -6.51
CA PHE A 316 2.33 9.69 -5.78
C PHE A 316 2.11 8.17 -5.79
N ALA A 317 3.17 7.37 -5.82
CA ALA A 317 3.10 5.91 -5.78
C ALA A 317 4.18 5.32 -4.85
N PRO A 318 3.93 5.28 -3.54
CA PRO A 318 4.82 4.61 -2.57
C PRO A 318 4.94 3.12 -2.85
N GLY A 319 6.05 2.50 -2.43
CA GLY A 319 6.35 1.10 -2.69
C GLY A 319 6.35 0.14 -1.51
N ASP A 320 6.41 0.64 -0.28
CA ASP A 320 6.31 -0.15 0.94
C ASP A 320 5.50 0.59 2.01
N ALA A 321 5.19 -0.07 3.13
CA ALA A 321 4.41 0.53 4.21
C ALA A 321 5.05 1.81 4.78
N GLN A 322 6.38 1.87 4.87
CA GLN A 322 7.06 3.06 5.37
C GLN A 322 6.85 4.25 4.42
N GLN A 323 7.11 4.05 3.12
CA GLN A 323 6.85 5.07 2.10
C GLN A 323 5.36 5.44 2.06
N ALA A 324 4.46 4.48 2.25
CA ALA A 324 3.02 4.73 2.26
C ALA A 324 2.58 5.63 3.43
N PHE A 325 3.18 5.44 4.61
CA PHE A 325 3.00 6.32 5.76
C PHE A 325 3.47 7.74 5.46
N GLU A 326 4.72 7.91 5.01
CA GLU A 326 5.33 9.21 4.74
C GLU A 326 4.57 9.97 3.65
N TRP A 327 4.33 9.32 2.50
CA TRP A 327 3.73 9.96 1.34
C TRP A 327 2.22 10.15 1.45
N ALA A 328 1.52 9.42 2.32
CA ALA A 328 0.14 9.75 2.66
C ALA A 328 0.07 11.09 3.42
N GLY A 329 0.98 11.31 4.36
CA GLY A 329 1.10 12.60 5.07
C GLY A 329 1.46 13.74 4.12
N HIS A 330 2.45 13.54 3.24
CA HIS A 330 2.82 14.53 2.23
C HIS A 330 1.72 14.79 1.22
N ALA A 331 0.97 13.78 0.78
CA ALA A 331 -0.13 13.95 -0.16
C ALA A 331 -1.22 14.86 0.41
N LEU A 332 -1.58 14.71 1.68
CA LEU A 332 -2.54 15.58 2.35
C LEU A 332 -1.96 16.99 2.53
N SER A 333 -0.72 17.08 3.00
CA SER A 333 -0.06 18.38 3.26
C SER A 333 0.10 19.21 1.99
N LEU A 334 0.65 18.63 0.92
CA LEU A 334 0.88 19.31 -0.36
C LEU A 334 -0.44 19.68 -1.05
N SER A 335 -1.46 18.81 -0.98
CA SER A 335 -2.79 19.13 -1.51
C SER A 335 -3.33 20.43 -0.91
N TRP A 336 -3.25 20.57 0.42
CA TRP A 336 -3.70 21.76 1.15
C TRP A 336 -2.81 22.97 0.95
N GLN A 337 -1.49 22.78 0.89
CA GLN A 337 -0.53 23.86 0.64
C GLN A 337 -0.76 24.52 -0.72
N PHE A 338 -1.00 23.72 -1.76
CA PHE A 338 -1.16 24.22 -3.13
C PHE A 338 -2.62 24.40 -3.55
N GLN A 339 -3.59 23.94 -2.74
CA GLN A 339 -5.02 23.96 -3.05
C GLN A 339 -5.31 23.26 -4.38
N VAL A 340 -4.83 22.02 -4.49
CA VAL A 340 -5.00 21.14 -5.65
C VAL A 340 -5.35 19.73 -5.18
N PRO A 341 -6.03 18.91 -6.00
CA PRO A 341 -6.22 17.50 -5.69
C PRO A 341 -4.89 16.74 -5.60
N SER A 342 -4.80 15.78 -4.69
CA SER A 342 -3.71 14.80 -4.66
C SER A 342 -4.23 13.38 -4.75
N ILE A 343 -3.49 12.52 -5.45
CA ILE A 343 -3.80 11.11 -5.63
C ILE A 343 -2.63 10.30 -5.09
N LEU A 344 -2.88 9.51 -4.05
CA LEU A 344 -1.94 8.52 -3.53
C LEU A 344 -2.31 7.17 -4.13
N MET A 345 -1.49 6.70 -5.07
CA MET A 345 -1.65 5.42 -5.71
C MET A 345 -1.02 4.32 -4.84
N THR A 346 -1.84 3.39 -4.39
CA THR A 346 -1.34 2.09 -3.93
C THR A 346 -1.73 1.02 -4.94
N ASP A 347 -1.34 -0.21 -4.70
CA ASP A 347 -1.86 -1.38 -5.39
C ASP A 347 -2.19 -2.45 -4.34
N ARG A 348 -2.81 -3.55 -4.78
CA ARG A 348 -3.22 -4.62 -3.87
C ARG A 348 -2.07 -5.18 -3.04
N VAL A 349 -0.88 -5.32 -3.62
CA VAL A 349 0.31 -5.85 -2.93
C VAL A 349 0.73 -4.93 -1.81
N LEU A 350 0.78 -3.61 -2.04
CA LEU A 350 1.07 -2.65 -0.99
C LEU A 350 -0.06 -2.59 0.05
N SER A 351 -1.30 -2.41 -0.39
CA SER A 351 -2.46 -2.19 0.48
C SER A 351 -2.68 -3.31 1.50
N GLU A 352 -2.59 -4.57 1.06
CA GLU A 352 -2.87 -5.74 1.91
C GLU A 352 -1.60 -6.47 2.38
N GLY A 353 -0.45 -6.17 1.79
CA GLY A 353 0.84 -6.69 2.24
C GLY A 353 1.15 -6.19 3.65
N VAL A 354 1.80 -7.04 4.43
CA VAL A 354 2.15 -6.76 5.83
C VAL A 354 3.67 -6.71 5.96
N TYR A 355 4.18 -5.63 6.55
CA TYR A 355 5.60 -5.28 6.56
C TYR A 355 6.08 -5.05 7.99
N THR A 356 7.34 -5.34 8.26
CA THR A 356 8.04 -4.72 9.39
C THR A 356 8.41 -3.29 9.05
N VAL A 357 7.93 -2.36 9.85
CA VAL A 357 8.26 -0.94 9.83
C VAL A 357 9.03 -0.62 11.10
N ASP A 358 10.12 0.12 10.99
CA ASP A 358 10.87 0.54 12.17
C ASP A 358 10.07 1.62 12.93
N PRO A 359 9.86 1.45 14.26
CA PRO A 359 9.10 2.38 15.09
C PRO A 359 9.55 3.83 14.99
N GLU A 360 10.82 4.10 14.71
CA GLU A 360 11.34 5.47 14.58
C GLU A 360 10.74 6.21 13.37
N PHE A 361 10.14 5.49 12.40
CA PHE A 361 9.48 6.08 11.24
C PHE A 361 7.99 6.38 11.46
N LEU A 362 7.37 5.93 12.56
CA LEU A 362 5.98 6.30 12.90
C LEU A 362 5.95 7.53 13.83
N PRO A 363 5.01 8.46 13.65
CA PRO A 363 5.31 9.85 13.30
C PRO A 363 6.04 10.71 14.34
N ALA A 364 7.02 11.45 13.82
CA ALA A 364 7.00 12.91 13.94
C ALA A 364 5.86 13.49 13.07
N ILE A 365 5.15 14.50 13.58
CA ILE A 365 3.99 15.13 12.91
C ILE A 365 4.38 15.67 11.52
N THR A 366 3.61 15.34 10.47
CA THR A 366 3.77 15.95 9.14
C THR A 366 3.05 17.31 9.14
N PRO A 367 3.76 18.44 9.07
CA PRO A 367 3.12 19.74 9.12
C PRO A 367 2.30 19.99 7.86
N VAL A 368 1.12 20.58 8.02
CA VAL A 368 0.32 21.11 6.91
C VAL A 368 0.38 22.63 6.98
N SER A 369 0.98 23.25 5.97
CA SER A 369 1.03 24.71 5.82
C SER A 369 -0.05 25.13 4.83
N VAL A 370 -1.01 25.93 5.30
CA VAL A 370 -2.06 26.52 4.45
C VAL A 370 -1.93 28.03 4.57
N PRO A 371 -1.75 28.76 3.47
CA PRO A 371 -1.81 30.22 3.50
C PRO A 371 -3.22 30.67 3.87
N LEU A 372 -3.43 31.12 5.10
CA LEU A 372 -4.75 31.52 5.60
C LEU A 372 -5.00 33.01 5.38
N TRP A 373 -6.25 33.37 5.10
CA TRP A 373 -6.67 34.76 5.06
C TRP A 373 -7.00 35.29 6.47
N GLU A 374 -6.39 36.42 6.84
CA GLU A 374 -6.43 36.95 8.22
C GLU A 374 -7.43 38.11 8.43
N GLY A 375 -8.26 38.46 7.44
CA GLY A 375 -9.32 39.46 7.64
C GLY A 375 -8.95 40.92 7.35
N HIS A 376 -7.82 41.17 6.67
CA HIS A 376 -7.30 42.54 6.48
C HIS A 376 -7.98 43.34 5.34
N ASP A 377 -8.68 42.68 4.42
CA ASP A 377 -9.25 43.28 3.21
C ASP A 377 -10.57 42.62 2.75
N GLU A 378 -10.98 42.74 1.48
CA GLU A 378 -12.08 41.93 0.92
C GLU A 378 -11.57 40.52 0.62
N TYR A 379 -12.24 39.48 1.12
CA TYR A 379 -11.88 38.11 0.79
C TYR A 379 -12.19 37.79 -0.67
N LEU A 380 -11.15 37.41 -1.42
CA LEU A 380 -11.22 36.96 -2.80
C LEU A 380 -10.69 35.51 -2.86
N ARG A 381 -11.60 34.54 -2.93
CA ARG A 381 -11.27 33.10 -2.90
C ARG A 381 -10.25 32.71 -3.97
N TYR A 382 -10.31 33.35 -5.13
CA TYR A 382 -9.49 33.04 -6.30
C TYR A 382 -8.57 34.20 -6.68
N ARG A 383 -8.10 34.97 -5.68
CA ARG A 383 -7.16 36.09 -5.90
C ARG A 383 -5.95 35.66 -6.73
N ASP A 384 -5.68 36.36 -7.82
CA ASP A 384 -4.53 36.10 -8.66
C ASP A 384 -3.25 36.66 -8.01
N THR A 385 -2.49 35.78 -7.39
CA THR A 385 -1.21 36.09 -6.75
C THR A 385 -0.04 35.78 -7.69
N GLU A 386 1.18 36.17 -7.29
CA GLU A 386 2.39 35.90 -8.06
C GLU A 386 2.67 34.39 -8.21
N ASP A 387 2.37 33.62 -7.15
CA ASP A 387 2.49 32.16 -7.09
C ASP A 387 1.24 31.39 -7.53
N GLY A 388 0.13 32.10 -7.77
CA GLY A 388 -1.18 31.51 -8.09
C GLY A 388 -1.90 30.85 -6.91
N ILE A 389 -1.36 30.93 -5.69
CA ILE A 389 -1.96 30.38 -4.46
C ILE A 389 -2.72 31.49 -3.72
N SER A 390 -4.05 31.45 -3.81
CA SER A 390 -4.91 32.38 -3.06
C SER A 390 -4.83 32.10 -1.56
N LEU A 391 -5.01 33.11 -0.70
CA LEU A 391 -5.23 32.86 0.72
C LEU A 391 -6.55 32.11 0.95
N TYR A 392 -6.52 31.09 1.80
CA TYR A 392 -7.64 30.20 2.08
C TYR A 392 -8.47 30.69 3.28
N ALA A 393 -9.79 30.58 3.15
CA ALA A 393 -10.74 30.70 4.24
C ALA A 393 -11.89 29.71 4.04
N SER A 394 -12.47 29.23 5.14
CA SER A 394 -13.62 28.33 5.15
C SER A 394 -14.78 28.92 5.97
N PRO A 395 -16.05 28.60 5.65
CA PRO A 395 -17.18 28.99 6.47
C PRO A 395 -17.18 28.31 7.85
N PRO A 396 -17.83 28.92 8.87
CA PRO A 396 -18.47 30.24 8.83
C PRO A 396 -17.44 31.37 9.02
N LEU A 397 -17.52 32.40 8.16
CA LEU A 397 -16.72 33.62 8.28
C LEU A 397 -17.63 34.83 8.11
N SER A 398 -17.85 35.59 9.18
CA SER A 398 -18.76 36.73 9.17
C SER A 398 -18.28 37.82 8.22
N GLY A 399 -19.21 38.42 7.46
CA GLY A 399 -18.91 39.53 6.54
C GLY A 399 -18.14 39.15 5.27
N SER A 400 -17.84 37.86 5.06
CA SER A 400 -17.13 37.36 3.87
C SER A 400 -18.00 36.40 3.09
N VAL A 401 -17.84 36.38 1.76
CA VAL A 401 -18.51 35.43 0.88
C VAL A 401 -17.48 34.47 0.30
N ILE A 402 -17.64 33.19 0.60
CA ILE A 402 -16.77 32.12 0.11
C ILE A 402 -17.58 31.35 -0.93
N LYS A 403 -17.14 31.32 -2.19
CA LYS A 403 -17.82 30.59 -3.27
C LYS A 403 -16.90 29.49 -3.79
N GLY A 404 -17.38 28.25 -3.77
CA GLY A 404 -16.87 27.19 -4.64
C GLY A 404 -17.67 27.20 -5.95
N ASN A 405 -16.99 27.27 -7.09
CA ASN A 405 -17.67 27.34 -8.39
C ASN A 405 -17.00 26.44 -9.43
N SER A 406 -17.80 25.58 -10.07
CA SER A 406 -17.35 24.68 -11.14
C SER A 406 -17.30 25.32 -12.53
N LYS A 407 -17.83 26.54 -12.69
CA LYS A 407 -17.74 27.32 -13.94
C LYS A 407 -16.49 28.19 -13.96
N SER A 408 -16.05 28.61 -15.13
CA SER A 408 -15.12 29.74 -15.29
C SER A 408 -15.53 30.91 -14.44
N HIS A 409 -14.64 31.45 -13.62
CA HIS A 409 -14.96 32.47 -12.64
C HIS A 409 -13.87 33.53 -12.45
N ASP A 410 -14.27 34.70 -11.93
CA ASP A 410 -13.39 35.76 -11.48
C ASP A 410 -12.78 35.48 -10.08
N GLU A 411 -11.98 36.40 -9.56
CA GLU A 411 -11.34 36.28 -8.24
C GLU A 411 -12.34 36.13 -7.07
N ARG A 412 -13.61 36.53 -7.26
CA ARG A 412 -14.71 36.42 -6.29
C ARG A 412 -15.46 35.08 -6.41
N GLY A 413 -15.16 34.27 -7.41
CA GLY A 413 -15.88 33.04 -7.72
C GLY A 413 -17.20 33.27 -8.46
N ILE A 414 -17.41 34.45 -9.07
CA ILE A 414 -18.57 34.75 -9.91
C ILE A 414 -18.29 34.26 -11.32
N SER A 415 -19.26 33.59 -11.94
CA SER A 415 -19.09 33.02 -13.28
C SER A 415 -18.82 34.08 -14.33
N VAL A 416 -17.92 33.79 -15.27
CA VAL A 416 -17.50 34.68 -16.36
C VAL A 416 -17.46 33.94 -17.69
N ASP A 417 -17.82 34.66 -18.76
CA ASP A 417 -17.76 34.17 -20.14
C ASP A 417 -16.73 34.95 -20.99
N ASP A 418 -16.05 35.94 -20.39
CA ASP A 418 -15.02 36.74 -21.06
C ASP A 418 -13.72 35.95 -21.24
N GLY A 419 -13.23 35.87 -22.47
CA GLY A 419 -12.07 35.05 -22.83
C GLY A 419 -10.77 35.47 -22.11
N MET A 420 -10.58 36.75 -21.80
CA MET A 420 -9.38 37.21 -21.08
C MET A 420 -9.43 36.84 -19.61
N GLN A 421 -10.60 36.97 -18.97
CA GLN A 421 -10.80 36.54 -17.58
C GLN A 421 -10.65 35.03 -17.42
N ILE A 422 -11.23 34.24 -18.34
CA ILE A 422 -11.04 32.78 -18.40
C ILE A 422 -9.56 32.44 -18.49
N ALA A 423 -8.85 33.02 -19.47
CA ALA A 423 -7.43 32.77 -19.65
C ALA A 423 -6.57 33.21 -18.44
N SER A 424 -6.96 34.29 -17.75
CA SER A 424 -6.28 34.74 -16.53
C SER A 424 -6.39 33.72 -15.41
N MET A 425 -7.59 33.18 -15.16
CA MET A 425 -7.82 32.21 -14.10
C MET A 425 -7.11 30.87 -14.38
N THR A 426 -7.13 30.40 -15.63
CA THR A 426 -6.34 29.23 -16.03
C THR A 426 -4.85 29.47 -15.81
N ARG A 427 -4.31 30.62 -16.24
CA ARG A 427 -2.89 30.94 -16.00
C ARG A 427 -2.56 30.97 -14.51
N LYS A 428 -3.42 31.57 -13.67
CA LYS A 428 -3.26 31.56 -12.21
C LYS A 428 -3.10 30.13 -11.68
N GLN A 429 -4.01 29.22 -12.04
CA GLN A 429 -3.93 27.83 -11.58
C GLN A 429 -2.61 27.17 -12.03
N MET A 430 -2.15 27.44 -13.25
CA MET A 430 -0.91 26.87 -13.78
C MET A 430 0.38 27.46 -13.18
N LYS A 431 0.34 28.66 -12.59
CA LYS A 431 1.48 29.25 -11.85
C LYS A 431 1.94 28.37 -10.68
N LYS A 432 1.07 27.49 -10.17
CA LYS A 432 1.39 26.57 -9.07
C LYS A 432 2.38 25.48 -9.48
N ILE A 433 2.39 25.03 -10.74
CA ILE A 433 3.14 23.84 -11.18
C ILE A 433 4.66 23.93 -10.91
N PRO A 434 5.36 25.04 -11.21
CA PRO A 434 6.77 25.18 -10.87
C PRO A 434 7.06 25.05 -9.36
N LEU A 435 6.20 25.61 -8.52
CA LEU A 435 6.34 25.56 -7.06
C LEU A 435 6.02 24.16 -6.52
N MET A 436 5.04 23.47 -7.14
CA MET A 436 4.75 22.07 -6.84
C MET A 436 5.97 21.19 -7.13
N LYS A 437 6.66 21.41 -8.26
CA LYS A 437 7.92 20.72 -8.62
C LYS A 437 9.02 20.97 -7.58
N GLU A 438 9.20 22.23 -7.16
CA GLU A 438 10.19 22.61 -6.13
C GLU A 438 9.84 22.03 -4.74
N ALA A 439 8.56 21.89 -4.42
CA ALA A 439 8.14 21.28 -3.17
C ALA A 439 8.47 19.79 -3.13
N VAL A 440 8.14 19.05 -4.20
CA VAL A 440 8.41 17.60 -4.26
C VAL A 440 9.90 17.28 -4.40
N SER A 441 10.70 18.12 -5.06
CA SER A 441 12.16 17.92 -5.17
C SER A 441 12.87 17.94 -3.80
N ARG A 442 12.28 18.64 -2.82
CA ARG A 442 12.77 18.69 -1.44
C ARG A 442 12.41 17.45 -0.61
N LEU A 443 11.59 16.55 -1.15
CA LEU A 443 11.08 15.35 -0.47
C LEU A 443 11.67 14.05 -1.02
N ASN A 444 12.86 14.12 -1.64
CA ASN A 444 13.53 12.95 -2.23
C ASN A 444 12.61 12.16 -3.17
N PRO A 445 12.15 12.76 -4.30
CA PRO A 445 11.08 12.20 -5.13
C PRO A 445 11.49 10.94 -5.90
N VAL A 446 12.79 10.63 -5.94
CA VAL A 446 13.38 9.47 -6.61
C VAL A 446 14.34 8.78 -5.66
N HIS A 447 14.10 7.49 -5.38
CA HIS A 447 15.00 6.65 -4.60
C HIS A 447 15.95 5.88 -5.52
N VAL A 448 17.25 5.92 -5.21
CA VAL A 448 18.28 5.16 -5.92
C VAL A 448 18.96 4.20 -4.94
N SER A 449 19.15 2.95 -5.36
CA SER A 449 19.75 1.88 -4.57
C SER A 449 20.49 0.88 -5.46
N GLY A 450 21.08 -0.15 -4.88
CA GLY A 450 21.89 -1.12 -5.62
C GLY A 450 23.28 -0.60 -5.96
N ASN A 451 23.84 -1.10 -7.05
CA ASN A 451 25.16 -0.70 -7.52
C ASN A 451 25.08 0.62 -8.32
N HIS A 452 25.37 1.74 -7.66
CA HIS A 452 25.32 3.08 -8.27
C HIS A 452 26.29 3.26 -9.46
N ASP A 453 27.34 2.44 -9.54
CA ASP A 453 28.36 2.48 -10.61
C ASP A 453 28.04 1.53 -11.78
N SER A 454 26.95 0.76 -11.69
CA SER A 454 26.52 -0.12 -12.79
C SER A 454 26.11 0.70 -14.02
N ASP A 455 26.44 0.19 -15.20
CA ASP A 455 25.94 0.68 -16.49
C ASP A 455 24.55 0.13 -16.82
N MET A 456 23.96 -0.69 -15.94
CA MET A 456 22.61 -1.20 -16.04
C MET A 456 21.72 -0.62 -14.94
N CYS A 457 20.47 -0.29 -15.28
CA CYS A 457 19.51 0.29 -14.35
C CYS A 457 18.13 -0.34 -14.47
N LEU A 458 17.60 -0.82 -13.34
CA LEU A 458 16.23 -1.28 -13.20
C LEU A 458 15.35 -0.17 -12.61
N ILE A 459 14.42 0.33 -13.41
CA ILE A 459 13.39 1.27 -13.01
C ILE A 459 12.14 0.51 -12.58
N SER A 460 11.55 0.91 -11.45
CA SER A 460 10.25 0.39 -11.01
C SER A 460 9.52 1.39 -10.13
N TRP A 461 8.25 1.12 -9.85
CA TRP A 461 7.41 2.01 -9.06
C TRP A 461 6.36 1.24 -8.28
N GLY A 462 5.70 1.92 -7.32
CA GLY A 462 4.73 1.27 -6.46
C GLY A 462 5.31 0.05 -5.74
N SER A 463 4.47 -0.96 -5.47
CA SER A 463 4.87 -2.17 -4.74
C SER A 463 5.98 -3.01 -5.38
N ASN A 464 6.33 -2.75 -6.64
CA ASN A 464 7.44 -3.40 -7.31
C ASN A 464 8.81 -2.89 -6.85
N ALA A 465 8.89 -1.74 -6.18
CA ALA A 465 10.15 -1.13 -5.80
C ALA A 465 10.97 -1.94 -4.77
N PRO A 466 10.40 -2.48 -3.67
CA PRO A 466 11.15 -3.33 -2.75
C PRO A 466 11.71 -4.59 -3.42
N LEU A 467 10.90 -5.23 -4.29
CA LEU A 467 11.31 -6.38 -5.09
C LEU A 467 12.50 -6.03 -6.00
N CYS A 468 12.38 -4.97 -6.78
CA CYS A 468 13.42 -4.57 -7.74
C CYS A 468 14.70 -4.12 -7.05
N ARG A 469 14.59 -3.42 -5.91
CA ARG A 469 15.72 -3.05 -5.06
C ARG A 469 16.51 -4.29 -4.64
N GLU A 470 15.80 -5.32 -4.19
CA GLU A 470 16.44 -6.55 -3.74
C GLU A 470 17.04 -7.35 -4.91
N ALA A 471 16.31 -7.53 -6.01
CA ALA A 471 16.83 -8.21 -7.21
C ALA A 471 18.07 -7.50 -7.78
N ALA A 472 18.05 -6.17 -7.84
CA ALA A 472 19.17 -5.36 -8.30
C ALA A 472 20.42 -5.54 -7.43
N ASN A 473 20.26 -5.69 -6.10
CA ASN A 473 21.37 -6.02 -5.21
C ASN A 473 21.98 -7.39 -5.52
N PHE A 474 21.16 -8.40 -5.83
CA PHE A 474 21.63 -9.74 -6.19
C PHE A 474 22.36 -9.77 -7.53
N VAL A 475 21.85 -9.05 -8.53
CA VAL A 475 22.42 -9.01 -9.88
C VAL A 475 23.59 -8.01 -10.00
N GLY A 476 23.70 -7.05 -9.07
CA GLY A 476 24.76 -6.05 -9.05
C GLY A 476 24.50 -4.85 -9.98
N ILE A 477 23.22 -4.49 -10.18
CA ILE A 477 22.79 -3.36 -11.01
C ILE A 477 22.18 -2.24 -10.17
N LYS A 478 21.94 -1.08 -10.78
CA LYS A 478 21.28 0.05 -10.14
C LYS A 478 19.77 -0.16 -10.09
N SER A 479 19.11 0.23 -9.00
CA SER A 479 17.64 0.30 -8.91
C SER A 479 17.20 1.74 -8.72
N VAL A 480 16.23 2.20 -9.51
CA VAL A 480 15.70 3.57 -9.48
C VAL A 480 14.18 3.54 -9.33
N GLN A 481 13.65 4.26 -8.35
CA GLN A 481 12.22 4.33 -8.06
C GLN A 481 11.76 5.80 -8.00
N PRO A 482 10.99 6.30 -8.98
CA PRO A 482 10.19 7.50 -8.77
C PRO A 482 9.03 7.20 -7.81
N ILE A 483 8.86 8.02 -6.77
CA ILE A 483 7.65 8.02 -5.95
C ILE A 483 6.66 9.06 -6.48
N VAL A 484 7.16 10.19 -6.96
CA VAL A 484 6.33 11.25 -7.53
C VAL A 484 6.09 10.95 -9.00
N MET A 485 4.83 10.74 -9.37
CA MET A 485 4.40 10.47 -10.75
C MET A 485 3.96 11.75 -11.46
N HIS A 486 3.37 12.68 -10.71
CA HIS A 486 2.97 13.98 -11.23
C HIS A 486 3.02 15.05 -10.13
N PRO A 487 3.69 16.19 -10.35
CA PRO A 487 4.53 16.50 -11.50
C PRO A 487 5.79 15.62 -11.54
N PHE A 488 6.12 15.07 -12.71
CA PHE A 488 7.21 14.10 -12.85
C PHE A 488 8.59 14.72 -12.51
N PRO A 489 9.43 14.06 -11.69
CA PRO A 489 10.74 14.56 -11.25
C PRO A 489 11.82 14.32 -12.32
N GLU A 490 11.69 14.99 -13.46
CA GLU A 490 12.55 14.80 -14.64
C GLU A 490 14.04 14.98 -14.33
N THR A 491 14.41 16.04 -13.61
CA THR A 491 15.81 16.35 -13.27
C THR A 491 16.46 15.22 -12.46
N GLU A 492 15.76 14.75 -11.43
CA GLU A 492 16.21 13.69 -10.54
C GLU A 492 16.27 12.33 -11.24
N MET A 493 15.27 12.03 -12.08
CA MET A 493 15.25 10.81 -12.87
C MET A 493 16.37 10.76 -13.92
N LEU A 494 16.60 11.86 -14.64
CA LEU A 494 17.74 11.97 -15.56
C LEU A 494 19.07 11.83 -14.81
N ALA A 495 19.21 12.46 -13.64
CA ALA A 495 20.41 12.32 -12.82
C ALA A 495 20.63 10.85 -12.39
N ALA A 496 19.58 10.16 -11.96
CA ALA A 496 19.63 8.77 -11.52
C ALA A 496 20.00 7.79 -12.66
N THR A 497 19.53 8.06 -13.89
CA THR A 497 19.65 7.16 -15.04
C THR A 497 20.80 7.51 -15.99
N SER A 498 21.33 8.73 -15.97
CA SER A 498 22.32 9.26 -16.95
C SER A 498 23.58 8.44 -17.19
N ARG A 499 24.04 7.65 -16.21
CA ARG A 499 25.25 6.81 -16.32
C ARG A 499 24.96 5.40 -16.86
N SER A 500 23.70 5.03 -16.97
CA SER A 500 23.27 3.71 -17.39
C SER A 500 23.27 3.65 -18.92
N ARG A 501 23.91 2.62 -19.48
CA ARG A 501 23.88 2.29 -20.91
C ARG A 501 22.66 1.48 -21.30
N MET A 502 22.08 0.76 -20.34
CA MET A 502 20.89 -0.05 -20.53
C MET A 502 19.92 0.13 -19.37
N THR A 503 18.67 0.39 -19.70
CA THR A 503 17.59 0.59 -18.74
C THR A 503 16.51 -0.47 -18.92
N PHE A 504 16.20 -1.15 -17.83
CA PHE A 504 15.07 -2.07 -17.69
C PHE A 504 13.96 -1.35 -16.95
N LEU A 505 12.71 -1.62 -17.27
CA LEU A 505 11.58 -1.11 -16.49
C LEU A 505 10.57 -2.20 -16.22
N LEU A 506 10.36 -2.49 -14.93
CA LEU A 506 9.35 -3.44 -14.47
C LEU A 506 8.10 -2.72 -14.02
N GLU A 507 6.96 -3.15 -14.55
CA GLU A 507 5.65 -2.63 -14.15
C GLU A 507 4.51 -3.65 -14.37
N ASP A 508 3.50 -3.59 -13.50
CA ASP A 508 2.36 -4.52 -13.53
C ASP A 508 1.24 -4.05 -14.48
N ASN A 509 1.61 -3.71 -15.71
CA ASN A 509 0.66 -3.41 -16.78
C ASN A 509 1.23 -3.79 -18.16
N PHE A 510 0.35 -3.88 -19.16
CA PHE A 510 0.72 -4.31 -20.51
C PHE A 510 1.37 -3.21 -21.36
N SER A 511 0.87 -1.97 -21.26
CA SER A 511 1.25 -0.89 -22.19
C SER A 511 2.60 -0.26 -21.87
N GLY A 512 3.05 -0.35 -20.62
CA GLY A 512 4.27 0.31 -20.17
C GLY A 512 4.03 1.78 -19.78
N GLN A 513 3.10 2.05 -18.85
CA GLN A 513 2.65 3.42 -18.58
C GLN A 513 3.73 4.32 -17.97
N LEU A 514 4.57 3.78 -17.08
CA LEU A 514 5.72 4.56 -16.58
C LEU A 514 6.79 4.67 -17.66
N ALA A 515 7.00 3.62 -18.46
CA ALA A 515 7.94 3.67 -19.57
C ALA A 515 7.60 4.80 -20.56
N ASP A 516 6.33 4.96 -20.92
CA ASP A 516 5.87 6.02 -21.80
C ASP A 516 6.13 7.43 -21.21
N ILE A 517 5.99 7.60 -19.89
CA ILE A 517 6.33 8.86 -19.20
C ILE A 517 7.85 9.10 -19.21
N CYS A 518 8.66 8.10 -18.88
CA CYS A 518 10.11 8.19 -18.92
C CYS A 518 10.61 8.61 -20.31
N GLU A 519 10.13 7.94 -21.37
CA GLU A 519 10.51 8.22 -22.75
C GLU A 519 10.10 9.64 -23.19
N ALA A 520 8.91 10.10 -22.79
CA ALA A 520 8.45 11.46 -23.05
C ALA A 520 9.34 12.53 -22.41
N HIS A 521 10.06 12.20 -21.32
CA HIS A 521 11.04 13.03 -20.64
C HIS A 521 12.49 12.72 -21.03
N GLY A 522 12.72 11.97 -22.11
CA GLY A 522 14.06 11.69 -22.64
C GLY A 522 14.86 10.66 -21.84
N ILE A 523 14.22 9.86 -20.99
CA ILE A 523 14.83 8.74 -20.27
C ILE A 523 14.55 7.46 -21.07
N PRO A 524 15.56 6.86 -21.73
CA PRO A 524 15.35 5.68 -22.54
C PRO A 524 14.99 4.46 -21.69
N VAL A 525 14.04 3.66 -22.17
CA VAL A 525 13.67 2.36 -21.61
C VAL A 525 13.96 1.29 -22.67
N ASP A 526 15.12 0.66 -22.58
CA ASP A 526 15.59 -0.29 -23.59
C ASP A 526 14.82 -1.61 -23.52
N ILE A 527 14.49 -2.06 -22.30
CA ILE A 527 13.78 -3.32 -22.06
C ILE A 527 12.62 -3.07 -21.09
N ARG A 528 11.40 -3.33 -21.56
CA ARG A 528 10.19 -3.35 -20.72
C ARG A 528 9.97 -4.77 -20.18
N LEU A 529 9.71 -4.89 -18.88
CA LEU A 529 9.41 -6.14 -18.16
C LEU A 529 7.96 -6.10 -17.65
N PRO A 530 6.95 -6.20 -18.53
CA PRO A 530 5.56 -6.09 -18.13
C PRO A 530 5.06 -7.36 -17.44
N ARG A 531 4.20 -7.20 -16.44
CA ARG A 531 3.38 -8.28 -15.87
C ARG A 531 1.93 -7.88 -15.77
N PHE A 532 1.02 -8.79 -16.09
CA PHE A 532 -0.41 -8.47 -16.19
C PHE A 532 -1.29 -9.69 -15.91
N ASP A 533 -0.75 -10.69 -15.20
CA ASP A 533 -1.45 -11.91 -14.80
C ASP A 533 -2.17 -11.78 -13.44
N GLY A 534 -2.09 -10.61 -12.80
CA GLY A 534 -2.69 -10.33 -11.49
C GLY A 534 -1.84 -10.77 -10.29
N ARG A 535 -0.64 -11.32 -10.52
CA ARG A 535 0.25 -11.81 -9.47
C ARG A 535 1.47 -10.91 -9.33
N PRO A 536 2.01 -10.72 -8.11
CA PRO A 536 3.34 -10.16 -7.95
C PRO A 536 4.40 -11.11 -8.53
N PHE A 537 5.52 -10.54 -8.98
CA PHE A 537 6.75 -11.30 -9.17
C PHE A 537 7.28 -11.86 -7.85
N THR A 538 7.86 -13.05 -7.92
CA THR A 538 8.75 -13.52 -6.86
C THR A 538 10.14 -12.97 -7.12
N LEU A 539 10.92 -12.85 -6.03
CA LEU A 539 12.31 -12.41 -6.14
C LEU A 539 13.16 -13.33 -7.01
N ASP A 540 12.98 -14.64 -6.89
CA ASP A 540 13.76 -15.62 -7.63
C ASP A 540 13.49 -15.55 -9.14
N GLN A 541 12.21 -15.35 -9.52
CA GLN A 541 11.83 -15.17 -10.92
C GLN A 541 12.48 -13.92 -11.52
N LEU A 542 12.42 -12.79 -10.82
CA LEU A 542 13.00 -11.54 -11.34
C LEU A 542 14.53 -11.63 -11.44
N ILE A 543 15.21 -12.30 -10.50
CA ILE A 543 16.66 -12.52 -10.58
C ILE A 543 17.02 -13.34 -11.82
N GLU A 544 16.26 -14.41 -12.10
CA GLU A 544 16.47 -15.25 -13.29
C GLU A 544 16.24 -14.45 -14.59
N ASP A 545 15.15 -13.69 -14.66
CA ASP A 545 14.83 -12.82 -15.80
C ASP A 545 15.95 -11.79 -16.05
N LEU A 546 16.48 -11.16 -15.00
CA LEU A 546 17.56 -10.17 -15.11
C LEU A 546 18.90 -10.79 -15.50
N TRP A 547 19.26 -11.96 -14.96
CA TRP A 547 20.48 -12.67 -15.37
C TRP A 547 20.43 -13.09 -16.83
N GLY A 548 19.28 -13.61 -17.28
CA GLY A 548 19.09 -13.98 -18.70
C GLY A 548 19.21 -12.80 -19.66
N LEU A 549 19.11 -11.56 -19.17
CA LEU A 549 19.27 -10.34 -19.96
C LEU A 549 20.67 -9.68 -19.81
N ALA A 550 21.42 -10.07 -18.78
CA ALA A 550 22.76 -9.55 -18.50
C ALA A 550 23.87 -10.38 -19.19
N GLU A 551 23.59 -11.63 -19.56
CA GLU A 551 24.40 -12.47 -20.46
C GLU A 551 24.20 -12.08 -21.94
#